data_AF-A0A924EHP8-F1
#
_entry.id   AF-A0A924EHP8-F1
#
_cell.length_a   1.000
_cell.length_b   1.000
_cell.length_c   1.000
_cell.angle_alpha   90.00
_cell.angle_beta   90.00
_cell.angle_gamma   90.00
#
_symmetry.space_group_name_H-M   'P 1'
#
loop_
_entity.id
_entity.type
_entity.pdbx_description
1 polymer ?
#
loop_
_entity_poly.entity_id
_entity_poly.type
_entity_poly.pdbx_seq_one_letter_code
_entity_poly.pdbx_strand_id
1 'polypeptide(L)'
;MKKLLLSAGLTIALAGAALAQDVHFTQFFTSPLTLNPALTGLVPDDLRFAANYRTQWSSVSSHPYTTGTASYDMAMLKGKLPEGDALGIGVLVVYDKSGSGGLRNTTAGMSLAYHKGFGRDKQQHFSIGVQGFLVQKNLDFKLLTFEDQYTQGATTTTLGNTGETFTNADLSYPDFNVGAMYSGKIGEHANAYMGLSYYHLTQPVETFLNDNHQIHSRTTAYLGGSFDLNEKTVLYASGLLQRQAAATEVLVGTAVGFVMNEGHDLEYQRNTIFYLGAWYRNGDALSPYVAIEWSKMRIGLTYDVNISSFTAATKSMGGYEISLLFFGRLNRHERAPSYNWSCPKLY
;
A
#
# COMPACT_ATOMS: atom_id res chain seq x y z
N MET A 1 36.37 30.02 10.53
CA MET A 1 36.23 29.04 11.62
C MET A 1 34.78 28.82 12.07
N LYS A 2 34.00 29.83 12.46
CA LYS A 2 32.57 29.64 12.86
C LYS A 2 31.66 29.07 11.76
N LYS A 3 31.90 29.41 10.49
CA LYS A 3 31.14 28.86 9.34
C LYS A 3 31.46 27.39 9.01
N LEU A 4 32.70 26.94 9.29
CA LEU A 4 33.15 25.56 9.09
C LEU A 4 32.61 24.61 10.17
N LEU A 5 32.44 25.11 11.40
CA LEU A 5 31.83 24.35 12.49
C LEU A 5 30.31 24.21 12.33
N LEU A 6 29.64 25.20 11.74
CA LEU A 6 28.21 25.12 11.39
C LEU A 6 27.94 24.14 10.23
N SER A 7 28.81 24.11 9.22
CA SER A 7 28.72 23.10 8.16
C SER A 7 29.02 21.69 8.69
N ALA A 8 30.07 21.51 9.50
CA ALA A 8 30.39 20.20 10.08
C ALA A 8 29.33 19.69 11.09
N GLY A 9 28.72 20.59 11.87
CA GLY A 9 27.61 20.26 12.76
C GLY A 9 26.32 19.87 12.00
N LEU A 10 26.09 20.44 10.82
CA LEU A 10 24.96 20.07 9.96
C LEU A 10 25.19 18.71 9.27
N THR A 11 26.43 18.37 8.88
CA THR A 11 26.76 17.07 8.29
C THR A 11 26.71 15.93 9.30
N ILE A 12 27.11 16.16 10.57
CA ILE A 12 27.02 15.15 11.63
C ILE A 12 25.57 14.90 12.07
N ALA A 13 24.68 15.89 11.94
CA ALA A 13 23.25 15.71 12.19
C ALA A 13 22.53 14.88 11.10
N LEU A 14 23.16 14.68 9.93
CA LEU A 14 22.65 13.84 8.83
C LEU A 14 23.16 12.39 8.87
N ALA A 15 24.10 12.06 9.77
CA ALA A 15 24.61 10.71 9.97
C ALA A 15 23.82 9.90 11.02
N GLY A 16 22.60 10.32 11.35
CA GLY A 16 21.67 9.47 12.08
C GLY A 16 21.32 8.26 11.21
N ALA A 17 21.40 7.05 11.78
CA ALA A 17 21.00 5.83 11.10
C ALA A 17 19.66 6.06 10.36
N ALA A 18 19.71 6.05 9.03
CA ALA A 18 18.54 6.23 8.22
C ALA A 18 17.62 5.03 8.47
N LEU A 19 16.58 5.24 9.27
CA LEU A 19 15.53 4.25 9.46
C LEU A 19 14.74 4.18 8.16
N ALA A 20 15.12 3.25 7.29
CA ALA A 20 14.39 3.00 6.07
C ALA A 20 12.97 2.53 6.42
N GLN A 21 11.99 3.19 5.81
CA GLN A 21 10.59 2.78 5.90
C GLN A 21 10.27 1.89 4.71
N ASP A 22 9.37 0.94 4.92
CA ASP A 22 8.77 0.24 3.81
C ASP A 22 7.95 1.19 2.93
N VAL A 23 7.69 0.75 1.71
CA VAL A 23 6.73 1.38 0.80
C VAL A 23 5.38 1.53 1.51
N HIS A 24 4.82 2.74 1.44
CA HIS A 24 3.48 3.09 1.91
C HIS A 24 2.69 3.78 0.80
N PHE A 25 1.36 3.72 0.90
CA PHE A 25 0.43 4.25 -0.10
C PHE A 25 -0.54 5.23 0.57
N THR A 26 -0.88 6.31 -0.14
CA THR A 26 -2.00 7.16 0.28
C THR A 26 -3.32 6.39 0.13
N GLN A 27 -3.47 5.63 -0.96
CA GLN A 27 -4.64 4.79 -1.22
C GLN A 27 -4.45 3.39 -0.63
N PHE A 28 -4.07 3.29 0.66
CA PHE A 28 -3.81 2.01 1.35
C PHE A 28 -4.95 1.00 1.20
N PHE A 29 -6.19 1.48 1.14
CA PHE A 29 -7.42 0.70 0.96
C PHE A 29 -7.56 0.05 -0.42
N THR A 30 -6.80 0.49 -1.42
CA THR A 30 -6.78 -0.08 -2.77
C THR A 30 -5.67 -1.10 -3.00
N SER A 31 -4.82 -1.34 -2.00
CA SER A 31 -3.78 -2.38 -2.03
C SER A 31 -3.92 -3.38 -0.86
N PRO A 32 -4.93 -4.26 -0.88
CA PRO A 32 -5.32 -5.01 0.32
C PRO A 32 -4.24 -5.99 0.81
N LEU A 33 -3.50 -6.64 -0.11
CA LEU A 33 -2.45 -7.60 0.24
C LEU A 33 -1.18 -6.93 0.79
N THR A 34 -0.97 -5.63 0.55
CA THR A 34 0.12 -4.86 1.17
C THR A 34 -0.29 -4.24 2.51
N LEU A 35 -1.60 -4.08 2.75
CA LEU A 35 -2.19 -3.56 3.97
C LEU A 35 -2.28 -4.62 5.07
N ASN A 36 -2.86 -5.79 4.76
CA ASN A 36 -3.04 -6.86 5.74
C ASN A 36 -3.22 -8.22 5.04
N PRO A 37 -2.43 -9.26 5.36
CA PRO A 37 -2.61 -10.58 4.76
C PRO A 37 -3.98 -11.21 5.07
N ALA A 38 -4.67 -10.81 6.13
CA ALA A 38 -6.03 -11.26 6.45
C ALA A 38 -7.11 -10.77 5.45
N LEU A 39 -6.78 -9.80 4.58
CA LEU A 39 -7.65 -9.33 3.50
C LEU A 39 -7.60 -10.21 2.25
N THR A 40 -6.74 -11.23 2.23
CA THR A 40 -6.59 -12.15 1.10
C THR A 40 -7.89 -12.90 0.87
N GLY A 41 -8.50 -12.81 -0.31
CA GLY A 41 -9.76 -13.51 -0.60
C GLY A 41 -10.98 -12.90 0.11
N LEU A 42 -10.83 -11.84 0.90
CA LEU A 42 -11.96 -11.05 1.38
C LEU A 42 -12.39 -10.09 0.27
N VAL A 43 -13.14 -10.62 -0.69
CA VAL A 43 -13.58 -9.92 -1.90
C VAL A 43 -15.10 -9.97 -2.02
N PRO A 44 -15.76 -8.95 -2.62
CA PRO A 44 -17.22 -8.97 -2.77
C PRO A 44 -17.70 -10.00 -3.81
N ASP A 45 -16.84 -10.38 -4.75
CA ASP A 45 -17.10 -11.41 -5.75
C ASP A 45 -16.24 -12.67 -5.45
N ASP A 46 -15.66 -13.33 -6.44
CA ASP A 46 -14.84 -14.54 -6.24
C ASP A 46 -13.35 -14.26 -6.34
N LEU A 47 -12.95 -13.29 -7.17
CA LEU A 47 -11.57 -12.89 -7.33
C LEU A 47 -11.44 -11.37 -7.40
N ARG A 48 -10.24 -10.89 -7.05
CA ARG A 48 -9.82 -9.50 -7.18
C ARG A 48 -8.43 -9.45 -7.81
N PHE A 49 -8.29 -8.55 -8.78
CA PHE A 49 -7.01 -8.04 -9.22
C PHE A 49 -6.86 -6.61 -8.72
N ALA A 50 -5.69 -6.26 -8.20
CA ALA A 50 -5.37 -4.91 -7.75
C ALA A 50 -4.01 -4.50 -8.31
N ALA A 51 -3.91 -3.28 -8.80
CA ALA A 51 -2.65 -2.67 -9.18
C ALA A 51 -2.58 -1.24 -8.67
N ASN A 52 -1.41 -0.85 -8.14
CA ASN A 52 -1.15 0.49 -7.67
C ASN A 52 0.16 0.99 -8.26
N TYR A 53 0.21 2.27 -8.56
CA TYR A 53 1.42 2.94 -9.00
C TYR A 53 1.53 4.28 -8.29
N ARG A 54 2.67 4.55 -7.67
CA ARG A 54 2.94 5.77 -6.91
C ARG A 54 4.28 6.35 -7.34
N THR A 55 4.34 7.67 -7.41
CA THR A 55 5.59 8.42 -7.56
C THR A 55 5.80 9.30 -6.35
N GLN A 56 7.05 9.58 -5.97
CA GLN A 56 7.38 10.52 -4.90
C GLN A 56 8.55 11.43 -5.28
N TRP A 57 8.49 12.69 -4.82
CA TRP A 57 9.53 13.71 -4.97
C TRP A 57 9.93 14.04 -6.42
N SER A 58 8.98 13.95 -7.35
CA SER A 58 9.18 14.35 -8.76
C SER A 58 9.48 15.84 -8.93
N SER A 59 9.16 16.66 -7.93
CA SER A 59 9.45 18.09 -7.89
C SER A 59 10.87 18.41 -7.40
N VAL A 60 11.52 17.48 -6.69
CA VAL A 60 12.83 17.68 -6.06
C VAL A 60 13.94 17.01 -6.89
N SER A 61 13.63 15.90 -7.55
CA SER A 61 14.57 15.14 -8.36
C SER A 61 13.99 14.88 -9.75
N SER A 62 14.84 14.97 -10.78
CA SER A 62 14.51 14.49 -12.14
C SER A 62 14.32 12.97 -12.19
N HIS A 63 14.71 12.26 -11.14
CA HIS A 63 14.55 10.82 -10.96
C HIS A 63 13.77 10.56 -9.66
N PRO A 64 12.42 10.54 -9.71
CA PRO A 64 11.59 10.30 -8.54
C PRO A 64 11.69 8.84 -8.07
N TYR A 65 11.28 8.60 -6.83
CA TYR A 65 10.98 7.26 -6.36
C TYR A 65 9.73 6.77 -7.07
N THR A 66 9.76 5.56 -7.61
CA THR A 66 8.62 4.96 -8.30
C THR A 66 8.33 3.59 -7.72
N THR A 67 7.10 3.41 -7.27
CA THR A 67 6.66 2.15 -6.68
C THR A 67 5.43 1.63 -7.41
N GLY A 68 5.44 0.35 -7.74
CA GLY A 68 4.31 -0.35 -8.34
C GLY A 68 3.96 -1.61 -7.55
N THR A 69 2.67 -1.91 -7.44
CA THR A 69 2.20 -3.20 -6.91
C THR A 69 1.21 -3.83 -7.87
N ALA A 70 1.24 -5.15 -7.95
CA ALA A 70 0.24 -5.95 -8.61
C ALA A 70 -0.11 -7.14 -7.71
N SER A 71 -1.39 -7.36 -7.46
CA SER A 71 -1.86 -8.49 -6.68
C SER A 71 -3.07 -9.15 -7.30
N TYR A 72 -3.20 -10.44 -7.04
CA TYR A 72 -4.37 -11.23 -7.37
C TYR A 72 -4.73 -12.06 -6.16
N ASP A 73 -6.00 -12.06 -5.78
CA ASP A 73 -6.50 -12.90 -4.70
C ASP A 73 -7.90 -13.42 -5.01
N MET A 74 -8.21 -14.59 -4.46
CA MET A 74 -9.50 -15.23 -4.65
C MET A 74 -9.97 -15.93 -3.39
N ALA A 75 -11.29 -15.97 -3.24
CA ALA A 75 -11.96 -16.73 -2.21
C ALA A 75 -12.24 -18.15 -2.70
N MET A 76 -11.70 -19.13 -2.00
CA MET A 76 -11.83 -20.56 -2.26
C MET A 76 -12.69 -21.24 -1.19
N LEU A 77 -13.14 -22.46 -1.52
CA LEU A 77 -13.87 -23.35 -0.61
C LEU A 77 -15.19 -22.78 -0.05
N LYS A 78 -15.72 -21.70 -0.64
CA LYS A 78 -17.09 -21.24 -0.39
C LYS A 78 -18.04 -22.44 -0.60
N GLY A 79 -18.78 -22.81 0.44
CA GLY A 79 -19.80 -23.89 0.38
C GLY A 79 -19.28 -25.30 0.62
N LYS A 80 -17.96 -25.45 0.70
CA LYS A 80 -17.32 -26.65 1.24
C LYS A 80 -16.98 -26.49 2.73
N LEU A 81 -16.93 -25.24 3.20
CA LEU A 81 -16.77 -24.85 4.60
C LEU A 81 -18.11 -24.48 5.22
N PRO A 82 -18.20 -24.35 6.56
CA PRO A 82 -19.40 -23.85 7.23
C PRO A 82 -19.90 -22.55 6.60
N GLU A 83 -21.22 -22.34 6.64
CA GLU A 83 -21.83 -21.16 6.04
C GLU A 83 -21.22 -19.85 6.59
N GLY A 84 -20.80 -18.97 5.67
CA GLY A 84 -20.10 -17.72 5.97
C GLY A 84 -18.57 -17.85 6.06
N ASP A 85 -18.01 -19.06 6.03
CA ASP A 85 -16.57 -19.28 6.05
C ASP A 85 -16.01 -19.41 4.63
N ALA A 86 -14.79 -18.90 4.42
CA ALA A 86 -14.01 -19.21 3.22
C ALA A 86 -12.51 -19.17 3.49
N LEU A 87 -11.76 -19.75 2.56
CA LEU A 87 -10.31 -19.69 2.55
C LEU A 87 -9.86 -18.78 1.42
N GLY A 88 -9.03 -17.79 1.70
CA GLY A 88 -8.44 -16.90 0.72
C GLY A 88 -7.05 -17.36 0.31
N ILE A 89 -6.76 -17.31 -1.00
CA ILE A 89 -5.39 -17.42 -1.52
C ILE A 89 -5.06 -16.18 -2.35
N GLY A 90 -3.80 -15.74 -2.31
CA GLY A 90 -3.39 -14.58 -3.06
C GLY A 90 -1.91 -14.56 -3.40
N VAL A 91 -1.56 -13.74 -4.38
CA VAL A 91 -0.20 -13.44 -4.81
C VAL A 91 -0.03 -11.94 -4.89
N LEU A 92 1.14 -11.45 -4.53
CA LEU A 92 1.49 -10.03 -4.53
C LEU A 92 2.91 -9.87 -5.07
N VAL A 93 3.08 -8.89 -5.93
CA VAL A 93 4.38 -8.37 -6.37
C VAL A 93 4.42 -6.88 -6.06
N VAL A 94 5.50 -6.46 -5.41
CA VAL A 94 5.85 -5.07 -5.13
C VAL A 94 7.18 -4.81 -5.83
N TYR A 95 7.21 -3.76 -6.64
CA TYR A 95 8.41 -3.29 -7.29
C TYR A 95 8.66 -1.84 -6.89
N ASP A 96 9.78 -1.59 -6.24
CA ASP A 96 10.20 -0.26 -5.83
C ASP A 96 11.55 0.10 -6.46
N LYS A 97 11.62 1.31 -7.00
CA LYS A 97 12.82 1.86 -7.61
C LYS A 97 13.10 3.22 -7.00
N SER A 98 14.30 3.33 -6.41
CA SER A 98 14.77 4.53 -5.74
C SER A 98 15.59 5.42 -6.68
N GLY A 99 15.24 6.70 -6.79
CA GLY A 99 16.04 7.72 -7.49
C GLY A 99 16.37 7.39 -8.95
N SER A 100 17.65 7.54 -9.33
CA SER A 100 18.18 7.19 -10.67
C SER A 100 18.01 5.71 -11.03
N GLY A 101 17.53 4.88 -10.10
CA GLY A 101 17.41 3.44 -10.27
C GLY A 101 18.63 2.66 -9.81
N GLY A 102 19.50 3.32 -9.03
CA GLY A 102 20.64 2.69 -8.38
C GLY A 102 20.20 1.60 -7.40
N LEU A 103 19.12 1.78 -6.65
CA LEU A 103 18.54 0.71 -5.82
C LEU A 103 17.19 0.26 -6.37
N ARG A 104 17.03 -1.05 -6.56
CA ARG A 104 15.80 -1.71 -6.98
C ARG A 104 15.42 -2.77 -5.96
N ASN A 105 14.18 -2.75 -5.50
CA ASN A 105 13.63 -3.75 -4.59
C ASN A 105 12.43 -4.43 -5.26
N THR A 106 12.53 -5.73 -5.47
CA THR A 106 11.43 -6.56 -5.94
C THR A 106 11.03 -7.51 -4.83
N THR A 107 9.81 -7.38 -4.33
CA THR A 107 9.24 -8.30 -3.35
C THR A 107 8.12 -9.08 -4.03
N ALA A 108 8.17 -10.39 -3.98
CA ALA A 108 7.11 -11.24 -4.51
C ALA A 108 6.72 -12.28 -3.47
N GLY A 109 5.44 -12.63 -3.39
CA GLY A 109 5.06 -13.81 -2.64
C GLY A 109 3.57 -14.06 -2.58
N MET A 110 3.20 -14.90 -1.62
CA MET A 110 1.88 -15.52 -1.55
C MET A 110 1.27 -15.30 -0.18
N SER A 111 -0.05 -15.20 -0.14
CA SER A 111 -0.81 -15.06 1.10
C SER A 111 -1.92 -16.09 1.18
N LEU A 112 -2.22 -16.48 2.42
CA LEU A 112 -3.30 -17.38 2.78
C LEU A 112 -4.09 -16.72 3.90
N ALA A 113 -5.42 -16.74 3.80
CA ALA A 113 -6.29 -16.27 4.86
C ALA A 113 -7.44 -17.24 5.11
N TYR A 114 -7.93 -17.24 6.34
CA TYR A 114 -9.17 -17.91 6.70
C TYR A 114 -10.13 -16.88 7.27
N HIS A 115 -11.34 -16.86 6.73
CA HIS A 115 -12.40 -15.97 7.14
C HIS A 115 -13.48 -16.80 7.81
N LYS A 116 -13.83 -16.42 9.03
CA LYS A 116 -14.87 -17.07 9.82
C LYS A 116 -16.09 -16.16 9.92
N GLY A 117 -17.23 -16.64 9.42
CA GLY A 117 -18.51 -15.93 9.47
C GLY A 117 -19.30 -16.26 10.72
N PHE A 118 -19.77 -15.24 11.44
CA PHE A 118 -20.61 -15.37 12.64
C PHE A 118 -21.69 -14.29 12.74
N GLY A 119 -22.54 -14.40 13.77
CA GLY A 119 -23.73 -13.59 13.94
C GLY A 119 -24.95 -14.13 13.21
N ARG A 120 -26.10 -13.50 13.43
CA ARG A 120 -27.33 -13.76 12.68
C ARG A 120 -27.09 -13.37 11.22
N ASP A 121 -27.41 -14.27 10.31
CA ASP A 121 -27.19 -14.11 8.87
C ASP A 121 -25.71 -13.95 8.44
N LYS A 122 -24.74 -14.35 9.28
CA LYS A 122 -23.30 -14.38 8.91
C LYS A 122 -22.74 -13.03 8.44
N GLN A 123 -23.31 -11.92 8.92
CA GLN A 123 -22.91 -10.56 8.53
C GLN A 123 -21.60 -10.08 9.15
N GLN A 124 -21.02 -10.85 10.08
CA GLN A 124 -19.78 -10.53 10.77
C GLN A 124 -18.70 -11.54 10.38
N HIS A 125 -17.51 -11.05 10.07
CA HIS A 125 -16.38 -11.87 9.68
C HIS A 125 -15.16 -11.53 10.53
N PHE A 126 -14.51 -12.56 11.05
CA PHE A 126 -13.18 -12.47 11.64
C PHE A 126 -12.23 -13.23 10.74
N SER A 127 -11.19 -12.55 10.28
CA SER A 127 -10.23 -13.11 9.35
C SER A 127 -8.84 -13.08 9.94
N ILE A 128 -8.10 -14.17 9.73
CA ILE A 128 -6.67 -14.26 10.03
C ILE A 128 -5.94 -14.59 8.75
N GLY A 129 -4.75 -14.04 8.58
CA GLY A 129 -3.95 -14.27 7.40
C GLY A 129 -2.46 -14.33 7.68
N VAL A 130 -1.77 -15.05 6.82
CA VAL A 130 -0.32 -15.19 6.80
C VAL A 130 0.18 -14.96 5.38
N GLN A 131 1.40 -14.48 5.26
CA GLN A 131 2.01 -14.18 3.97
C GLN A 131 3.50 -14.46 4.04
N GLY A 132 4.01 -15.08 2.97
CA GLY A 132 5.44 -15.34 2.79
C GLY A 132 5.92 -14.62 1.55
N PHE A 133 6.99 -13.87 1.68
CA PHE A 133 7.64 -13.12 0.62
C PHE A 133 9.05 -13.60 0.38
N LEU A 134 9.48 -13.47 -0.87
CA LEU A 134 10.88 -13.43 -1.26
C LEU A 134 11.19 -12.01 -1.68
N VAL A 135 12.10 -11.37 -0.96
CA VAL A 135 12.59 -10.03 -1.27
C VAL A 135 13.90 -10.15 -2.02
N GLN A 136 14.05 -9.40 -3.10
CA GLN A 136 15.28 -9.28 -3.87
C GLN A 136 15.62 -7.81 -4.05
N LYS A 137 16.76 -7.40 -3.50
CA LYS A 137 17.33 -6.06 -3.67
C LYS A 137 18.56 -6.14 -4.57
N ASN A 138 18.63 -5.23 -5.52
CA ASN A 138 19.76 -5.07 -6.42
C ASN A 138 20.23 -3.61 -6.37
N LEU A 139 21.53 -3.43 -6.17
CA LEU A 139 22.17 -2.11 -6.15
C LEU A 139 23.12 -2.00 -7.35
N ASP A 140 22.75 -1.16 -8.31
CA ASP A 140 23.57 -0.81 -9.47
C ASP A 140 24.40 0.44 -9.20
N PHE A 141 25.66 0.21 -8.84
CA PHE A 141 26.62 1.27 -8.56
C PHE A 141 26.95 2.16 -9.76
N LYS A 142 26.70 1.71 -11.01
CA LYS A 142 26.95 2.53 -12.21
C LYS A 142 25.99 3.70 -12.34
N LEU A 143 24.82 3.62 -11.70
CA LEU A 143 23.80 4.65 -11.69
C LEU A 143 23.91 5.58 -10.47
N LEU A 144 24.88 5.32 -9.58
CA LEU A 144 25.19 6.13 -8.42
C LEU A 144 26.39 7.04 -8.71
N THR A 145 26.39 8.23 -8.10
CA THR A 145 27.52 9.16 -8.18
C THR A 145 28.14 9.30 -6.80
N PHE A 146 29.46 9.12 -6.71
CA PHE A 146 30.24 9.15 -5.48
C PHE A 146 31.03 10.45 -5.34
N GLU A 147 31.42 10.78 -4.11
CA GLU A 147 32.13 12.04 -3.80
C GLU A 147 33.48 12.12 -4.53
N ASP A 148 34.19 10.99 -4.65
CA ASP A 148 35.48 10.87 -5.33
C ASP A 148 35.41 11.13 -6.85
N GLN A 149 34.21 11.15 -7.42
CA GLN A 149 33.97 11.48 -8.82
C GLN A 149 33.86 13.00 -9.05
N TYR A 150 33.73 13.80 -7.98
CA TYR A 150 33.63 15.26 -8.06
C TYR A 150 35.02 15.91 -7.88
N THR A 151 35.45 16.70 -8.86
CA THR A 151 36.67 17.50 -8.76
C THR A 151 36.38 18.85 -8.10
N GLN A 152 37.06 19.16 -6.99
CA GLN A 152 36.86 20.40 -6.24
C GLN A 152 37.25 21.62 -7.11
N GLY A 153 36.29 22.51 -7.40
CA GLY A 153 36.53 23.78 -8.12
C GLY A 153 36.33 23.75 -9.64
N ALA A 154 35.87 22.63 -10.23
CA ALA A 154 35.58 22.56 -11.66
C ALA A 154 34.21 23.18 -12.02
N THR A 155 34.16 24.00 -13.08
CA THR A 155 32.92 24.62 -13.61
C THR A 155 32.10 23.70 -14.51
N THR A 156 32.59 22.47 -14.77
CA THR A 156 31.94 21.45 -15.59
C THR A 156 31.99 20.09 -14.87
N THR A 157 30.83 19.44 -14.76
CA THR A 157 30.65 18.13 -14.11
C THR A 157 31.13 16.97 -15.01
N THR A 158 32.42 16.92 -15.32
CA THR A 158 33.03 15.67 -15.81
C THR A 158 33.28 14.78 -14.60
N LEU A 159 32.40 13.80 -14.40
CA LEU A 159 32.53 12.79 -13.36
C LEU A 159 33.76 11.91 -13.64
N GLY A 160 34.68 11.81 -12.68
CA GLY A 160 35.80 10.89 -12.75
C GLY A 160 35.36 9.42 -12.60
N ASN A 161 36.28 8.48 -12.83
CA ASN A 161 36.08 7.09 -12.41
C ASN A 161 36.19 7.01 -10.89
N THR A 162 35.25 6.36 -10.24
CA THR A 162 35.33 6.10 -8.79
C THR A 162 36.43 5.09 -8.48
N GLY A 163 37.13 5.30 -7.37
CA GLY A 163 38.09 4.38 -6.77
C GLY A 163 37.44 3.37 -5.81
N GLU A 164 36.13 3.47 -5.58
CA GLU A 164 35.38 2.53 -4.75
C GLU A 164 35.34 1.14 -5.37
N THR A 165 35.66 0.12 -4.57
CA THR A 165 35.60 -1.28 -5.00
C THR A 165 34.27 -1.89 -4.56
N PHE A 166 33.36 -2.07 -5.50
CA PHE A 166 32.05 -2.63 -5.20
C PHE A 166 32.04 -4.15 -5.35
N THR A 167 31.79 -4.87 -4.25
CA THR A 167 31.38 -6.28 -4.29
C THR A 167 29.90 -6.38 -4.66
N ASN A 168 29.48 -7.49 -5.27
CA ASN A 168 28.08 -7.73 -5.65
C ASN A 168 27.13 -7.41 -4.49
N ALA A 169 26.26 -6.41 -4.70
CA ALA A 169 25.29 -5.93 -3.73
C ALA A 169 23.87 -6.40 -4.10
N ASP A 170 23.80 -7.67 -4.49
CA ASP A 170 22.53 -8.39 -4.65
C ASP A 170 22.21 -9.11 -3.35
N LEU A 171 21.05 -8.82 -2.79
CA LEU A 171 20.57 -9.41 -1.56
C LEU A 171 19.22 -10.06 -1.80
N SER A 172 19.05 -11.30 -1.33
CA SER A 172 17.76 -11.96 -1.32
C SER A 172 17.50 -12.61 0.02
N TYR A 173 16.30 -12.42 0.58
CA TYR A 173 15.91 -13.04 1.84
C TYR A 173 14.41 -13.36 1.87
N PRO A 174 14.01 -14.42 2.58
CA PRO A 174 12.61 -14.69 2.85
C PRO A 174 12.09 -13.76 3.96
N ASP A 175 10.84 -13.35 3.84
CA ASP A 175 10.14 -12.54 4.83
C ASP A 175 8.73 -13.09 5.11
N PHE A 176 8.25 -12.94 6.33
CA PHE A 176 6.99 -13.50 6.80
C PHE A 176 6.15 -12.46 7.53
N ASN A 177 4.86 -12.44 7.21
CA ASN A 177 3.91 -11.46 7.71
C ASN A 177 2.65 -12.15 8.22
N VAL A 178 2.03 -11.55 9.23
CA VAL A 178 0.78 -12.05 9.82
C VAL A 178 -0.20 -10.90 10.01
N GLY A 179 -1.49 -11.23 10.03
CA GLY A 179 -2.51 -10.23 10.26
C GLY A 179 -3.83 -10.82 10.69
N ALA A 180 -4.64 -9.98 11.33
CA ALA A 180 -5.99 -10.26 11.72
C ALA A 180 -6.88 -9.06 11.38
N MET A 181 -8.15 -9.33 11.12
CA MET A 181 -9.13 -8.29 10.90
C MET A 181 -10.52 -8.74 11.30
N TYR A 182 -11.34 -7.76 11.61
CA TYR A 182 -12.76 -7.91 11.84
C TYR A 182 -13.51 -7.00 10.87
N SER A 183 -14.61 -7.48 10.31
CA SER A 183 -15.46 -6.70 9.43
C SER A 183 -16.90 -7.17 9.48
N GLY A 184 -17.84 -6.24 9.41
CA GLY A 184 -19.24 -6.60 9.23
C GLY A 184 -20.21 -5.43 9.36
N LYS A 185 -21.49 -5.77 9.30
CA LYS A 185 -22.59 -4.79 9.39
C LYS A 185 -22.86 -4.43 10.85
N ILE A 186 -22.68 -3.18 11.24
CA ILE A 186 -23.01 -2.73 12.61
C ILE A 186 -24.49 -2.32 12.71
N GLY A 187 -25.10 -1.88 11.60
CA GLY A 187 -26.52 -1.56 11.50
C GLY A 187 -27.03 -1.74 10.07
N GLU A 188 -28.28 -1.38 9.83
CA GLU A 188 -28.90 -1.52 8.50
C GLU A 188 -28.20 -0.68 7.41
N HIS A 189 -27.66 0.48 7.81
CA HIS A 189 -27.01 1.46 6.93
C HIS A 189 -25.51 1.64 7.21
N ALA A 190 -24.91 0.78 8.04
CA ALA A 190 -23.54 0.98 8.51
C ALA A 190 -22.72 -0.32 8.47
N ASN A 191 -21.58 -0.26 7.77
CA ASN A 191 -20.56 -1.29 7.79
C ASN A 191 -19.30 -0.75 8.45
N ALA A 192 -18.58 -1.60 9.18
CA ALA A 192 -17.30 -1.25 9.73
C ALA A 192 -16.30 -2.39 9.59
N TYR A 193 -15.03 -2.02 9.62
CA TYR A 193 -13.92 -2.94 9.71
C TYR A 193 -12.81 -2.35 10.56
N MET A 194 -12.02 -3.24 11.13
CA MET A 194 -10.76 -2.90 11.77
C MET A 194 -9.78 -4.05 11.61
N GLY A 195 -8.49 -3.75 11.53
CA GLY A 195 -7.48 -4.77 11.35
C GLY A 195 -6.13 -4.36 11.92
N LEU A 196 -5.34 -5.40 12.18
CA LEU A 196 -3.98 -5.33 12.66
C LEU A 196 -3.11 -6.25 11.80
N SER A 197 -1.96 -5.76 11.37
CA SER A 197 -0.96 -6.54 10.64
C SER A 197 0.43 -6.29 11.22
N TYR A 198 1.24 -7.33 11.22
CA TYR A 198 2.61 -7.34 11.70
C TYR A 198 3.51 -7.88 10.59
N TYR A 199 4.36 -7.01 10.09
CA TYR A 199 5.28 -7.28 8.99
C TYR A 199 6.71 -7.45 9.49
N HIS A 200 7.53 -8.16 8.72
CA HIS A 200 8.90 -8.54 9.08
C HIS A 200 8.97 -9.33 10.39
N LEU A 201 8.22 -10.44 10.46
CA LEU A 201 8.15 -11.28 11.65
C LEU A 201 9.52 -11.87 12.02
N THR A 202 10.31 -12.25 11.02
CA THR A 202 11.65 -12.81 11.19
C THR A 202 12.75 -11.78 11.33
N GLN A 203 12.43 -10.48 11.18
CA GLN A 203 13.39 -9.36 11.23
C GLN A 203 14.69 -9.68 10.45
N PRO A 204 14.59 -9.93 9.13
CA PRO A 204 15.73 -10.35 8.34
C PRO A 204 16.86 -9.31 8.42
N VAL A 205 18.10 -9.80 8.37
CA VAL A 205 19.30 -8.95 8.36
C VAL A 205 19.72 -8.74 6.93
N GLU A 206 19.76 -7.48 6.51
CA GLU A 206 20.31 -7.06 5.24
C GLU A 206 21.78 -6.75 5.40
N THR A 207 22.62 -7.50 4.70
CA THR A 207 24.06 -7.21 4.66
C THR A 207 24.39 -6.53 3.34
N PHE A 208 24.60 -5.22 3.37
CA PHE A 208 25.15 -4.47 2.25
C PHE A 208 26.60 -4.09 2.58
N LEU A 209 27.54 -4.38 1.69
CA LEU A 209 28.95 -3.95 1.83
C LEU A 209 29.60 -4.30 3.19
N ASN A 210 29.22 -5.43 3.78
CA ASN A 210 29.64 -5.93 5.10
C ASN A 210 29.06 -5.21 6.34
N ASP A 211 28.08 -4.32 6.19
CA ASP A 211 27.31 -3.80 7.32
C ASP A 211 26.00 -4.56 7.49
N ASN A 212 25.66 -4.92 8.73
CA ASN A 212 24.48 -5.72 9.06
C ASN A 212 23.35 -4.81 9.53
N HIS A 213 22.33 -4.64 8.69
CA HIS A 213 21.15 -3.87 9.04
C HIS A 213 19.96 -4.78 9.28
N GLN A 214 19.50 -4.83 10.52
CA GLN A 214 18.30 -5.58 10.86
C GLN A 214 17.05 -4.80 10.45
N ILE A 215 16.17 -5.42 9.67
CA ILE A 215 14.88 -4.83 9.32
C ILE A 215 13.98 -4.86 10.55
N HIS A 216 13.52 -3.69 10.94
CA HIS A 216 12.60 -3.55 12.06
C HIS A 216 11.20 -3.98 11.64
N SER A 217 10.54 -4.73 12.53
CA SER A 217 9.15 -5.10 12.31
C SER A 217 8.24 -3.88 12.18
N ARG A 218 7.27 -3.98 11.26
CA ARG A 218 6.29 -2.93 11.00
C ARG A 218 4.93 -3.37 11.51
N THR A 219 4.35 -2.59 12.41
CA THR A 219 2.98 -2.80 12.89
C THR A 219 2.05 -1.83 12.19
N THR A 220 0.96 -2.33 11.64
CA THR A 220 -0.06 -1.54 10.95
C THR A 220 -1.41 -1.80 11.59
N ALA A 221 -2.08 -0.73 12.01
CA ALA A 221 -3.44 -0.75 12.52
C ALA A 221 -4.32 0.11 11.62
N TYR A 222 -5.50 -0.37 11.27
CA TYR A 222 -6.45 0.41 10.49
C TYR A 222 -7.87 0.14 10.92
N LEU A 223 -8.73 1.11 10.69
CA LEU A 223 -10.16 1.00 10.90
C LEU A 223 -10.89 1.88 9.90
N GLY A 224 -12.12 1.53 9.61
CA GLY A 224 -12.94 2.31 8.71
C GLY A 224 -14.32 1.74 8.60
N GLY A 225 -15.12 2.38 7.76
CA GLY A 225 -16.48 1.97 7.54
C GLY A 225 -17.15 2.75 6.43
N SER A 226 -18.36 2.29 6.12
CA SER A 226 -19.27 2.95 5.20
C SER A 226 -20.59 3.23 5.90
N PHE A 227 -21.15 4.40 5.64
CA PHE A 227 -22.47 4.80 6.11
C PHE A 227 -23.32 5.23 4.92
N ASP A 228 -24.44 4.55 4.71
CA ASP A 228 -25.38 4.88 3.65
C ASP A 228 -26.18 6.12 4.09
N LEU A 229 -25.88 7.28 3.50
CA LEU A 229 -26.58 8.53 3.82
C LEU A 229 -27.97 8.57 3.19
N ASN A 230 -28.10 8.01 1.99
CA ASN A 230 -29.34 7.79 1.25
C ASN A 230 -29.10 6.71 0.18
N GLU A 231 -30.13 6.37 -0.59
CA GLU A 231 -30.06 5.32 -1.64
C GLU A 231 -28.98 5.59 -2.71
N LYS A 232 -28.54 6.85 -2.86
CA LYS A 232 -27.60 7.29 -3.90
C LYS A 232 -26.24 7.72 -3.39
N THR A 233 -26.06 7.81 -2.07
CA THR A 233 -24.91 8.47 -1.46
C THR A 233 -24.41 7.64 -0.29
N VAL A 234 -23.16 7.22 -0.38
CA VAL A 234 -22.48 6.46 0.68
C VAL A 234 -21.26 7.24 1.15
N LEU A 235 -21.17 7.49 2.45
CA LEU A 235 -20.01 8.08 3.09
C LEU A 235 -19.05 6.97 3.50
N TYR A 236 -17.78 7.14 3.21
CA TYR A 236 -16.68 6.29 3.63
C TYR A 236 -15.74 7.09 4.51
N ALA A 237 -15.29 6.48 5.60
CA ALA A 237 -14.30 7.06 6.50
C ALA A 237 -13.31 5.98 6.93
N SER A 238 -12.03 6.30 6.95
CA SER A 238 -10.98 5.36 7.30
C SER A 238 -9.78 6.04 7.93
N GLY A 239 -9.07 5.26 8.74
CA GLY A 239 -7.84 5.67 9.40
C GLY A 239 -6.83 4.53 9.41
N LEU A 240 -5.57 4.91 9.33
CA LEU A 240 -4.40 4.04 9.30
C LEU A 240 -3.34 4.60 10.27
N LEU A 241 -2.76 3.72 11.06
CA LEU A 241 -1.60 3.97 11.91
C LEU A 241 -0.55 2.92 11.56
N GLN A 242 0.61 3.34 11.06
CA GLN A 242 1.75 2.47 10.81
C GLN A 242 2.92 2.88 11.68
N ARG A 243 3.63 1.90 12.22
CA ARG A 243 4.84 2.12 13.01
C ARG A 243 5.92 1.13 12.61
N GLN A 244 7.09 1.66 12.28
CA GLN A 244 8.28 0.87 11.93
C GLN A 244 9.50 1.57 12.53
N ALA A 245 10.25 0.87 13.39
CA ALA A 245 11.32 1.47 14.19
C ALA A 245 10.83 2.75 14.93
N ALA A 246 11.49 3.90 14.72
CA ALA A 246 11.09 5.19 15.27
C ALA A 246 10.10 5.97 14.38
N ALA A 247 9.85 5.51 13.15
CA ALA A 247 8.90 6.14 12.24
C ALA A 247 7.46 5.77 12.61
N THR A 248 6.60 6.78 12.62
CA THR A 248 5.15 6.61 12.80
C THR A 248 4.43 7.40 11.72
N GLU A 249 3.52 6.75 11.02
CA GLU A 249 2.66 7.34 10.02
C GLU A 249 1.20 7.23 10.46
N VAL A 250 0.46 8.34 10.35
CA VAL A 250 -0.97 8.38 10.61
C VAL A 250 -1.66 8.97 9.39
N LEU A 251 -2.58 8.21 8.78
CA LEU A 251 -3.48 8.69 7.73
C LEU A 251 -4.91 8.63 8.23
N VAL A 252 -5.68 9.68 7.95
CA VAL A 252 -7.12 9.69 8.17
C VAL A 252 -7.78 10.34 6.96
N GLY A 253 -8.87 9.78 6.48
CA GLY A 253 -9.56 10.32 5.32
C GLY A 253 -11.00 9.90 5.21
N THR A 254 -11.67 10.57 4.28
CA THR A 254 -13.07 10.32 3.96
C THR A 254 -13.29 10.43 2.47
N ALA A 255 -14.20 9.63 1.93
CA ALA A 255 -14.72 9.77 0.58
C ALA A 255 -16.23 9.63 0.55
N VAL A 256 -16.88 10.29 -0.40
CA VAL A 256 -18.30 10.15 -0.69
C VAL A 256 -18.44 9.48 -2.04
N GLY A 257 -19.18 8.37 -2.08
CA GLY A 257 -19.57 7.69 -3.31
C GLY A 257 -20.96 8.12 -3.75
N PHE A 258 -21.07 8.60 -4.99
CA PHE A 258 -22.32 8.97 -5.66
C PHE A 258 -22.69 7.90 -6.68
N VAL A 259 -23.84 7.26 -6.47
CA VAL A 259 -24.41 6.26 -7.38
C VAL A 259 -25.03 7.00 -8.57
N MET A 260 -24.43 6.83 -9.76
CA MET A 260 -24.79 7.61 -10.95
C MET A 260 -25.87 6.95 -11.82
N ASN A 261 -26.12 5.65 -11.66
CA ASN A 261 -27.12 4.93 -12.45
C ASN A 261 -27.99 4.05 -11.56
N GLU A 262 -29.31 4.27 -11.59
CA GLU A 262 -30.31 3.39 -11.01
C GLU A 262 -30.93 2.53 -12.12
N GLY A 263 -30.74 1.22 -12.05
CA GLY A 263 -31.55 0.28 -12.81
C GLY A 263 -31.12 -0.09 -14.23
N HIS A 264 -29.91 0.27 -14.69
CA HIS A 264 -29.42 -0.15 -16.01
C HIS A 264 -28.06 -0.88 -15.94
N ASP A 265 -28.13 -2.19 -15.72
CA ASP A 265 -27.38 -3.17 -16.51
C ASP A 265 -27.88 -4.59 -16.15
N LEU A 266 -28.87 -5.07 -16.91
CA LEU A 266 -29.33 -6.47 -16.81
C LEU A 266 -28.21 -7.48 -17.16
N GLU A 267 -27.10 -6.99 -17.73
CA GLU A 267 -25.91 -7.77 -18.07
C GLU A 267 -24.75 -7.64 -17.05
N TYR A 268 -24.64 -6.48 -16.37
CA TYR A 268 -23.59 -6.15 -15.39
C TYR A 268 -24.18 -5.66 -14.05
N GLN A 269 -24.38 -6.57 -13.11
CA GLN A 269 -25.07 -6.38 -11.82
C GLN A 269 -24.47 -5.36 -10.79
N ARG A 270 -23.79 -4.29 -11.21
CA ARG A 270 -23.24 -3.25 -10.31
C ARG A 270 -23.47 -1.84 -10.83
N ASN A 271 -23.84 -0.95 -9.90
CA ASN A 271 -24.03 0.47 -10.19
C ASN A 271 -22.70 1.14 -10.56
N THR A 272 -22.76 2.15 -11.44
CA THR A 272 -21.64 3.07 -11.66
C THR A 272 -21.58 4.04 -10.48
N ILE A 273 -20.41 4.15 -9.84
CA ILE A 273 -20.22 4.98 -8.65
C ILE A 273 -19.04 5.92 -8.88
N PHE A 274 -19.24 7.20 -8.62
CA PHE A 274 -18.18 8.20 -8.61
C PHE A 274 -17.80 8.53 -7.17
N TYR A 275 -16.51 8.52 -6.86
CA TYR A 275 -15.99 8.81 -5.53
C TYR A 275 -15.24 10.14 -5.53
N LEU A 276 -15.52 10.95 -4.52
CA LEU A 276 -14.80 12.17 -4.21
C LEU A 276 -14.39 12.14 -2.74
N GLY A 277 -13.11 12.31 -2.45
CA GLY A 277 -12.61 12.28 -1.08
C GLY A 277 -11.30 13.00 -0.88
N ALA A 278 -10.77 12.91 0.33
CA ALA A 278 -9.45 13.38 0.66
C ALA A 278 -8.89 12.59 1.85
N TRP A 279 -7.57 12.37 1.82
CA TRP A 279 -6.82 11.79 2.92
C TRP A 279 -5.79 12.78 3.44
N TYR A 280 -5.65 12.83 4.75
CA TYR A 280 -4.66 13.63 5.44
C TYR A 280 -3.62 12.71 6.07
N ARG A 281 -2.36 12.84 5.65
CA ARG A 281 -1.20 12.21 6.29
C ARG A 281 -0.62 13.21 7.30
N ASN A 282 -0.69 12.84 8.57
CA ASN A 282 -0.30 13.70 9.67
C ASN A 282 1.13 14.23 9.51
N GLY A 283 1.27 15.56 9.43
CA GLY A 283 2.57 16.23 9.32
C GLY A 283 3.25 16.14 7.95
N ASP A 284 2.62 15.54 6.92
CA ASP A 284 3.22 15.41 5.58
C ASP A 284 2.37 16.04 4.47
N ALA A 285 1.19 15.47 4.19
CA ALA A 285 0.45 15.80 2.97
C ALA A 285 -1.08 15.75 3.13
N LEU A 286 -1.76 16.57 2.34
CA LEU A 286 -3.19 16.46 2.07
C LEU A 286 -3.40 15.95 0.64
N SER A 287 -4.19 14.91 0.49
CA SER A 287 -4.29 14.17 -0.76
C SER A 287 -5.74 14.07 -1.22
N PRO A 288 -6.22 14.95 -2.13
CA PRO A 288 -7.51 14.75 -2.78
C PRO A 288 -7.56 13.41 -3.52
N TYR A 289 -8.73 12.79 -3.50
CA TYR A 289 -9.03 11.51 -4.11
C TYR A 289 -10.22 11.63 -5.04
N VAL A 290 -10.07 11.10 -6.24
CA VAL A 290 -11.16 10.89 -7.19
C VAL A 290 -11.10 9.47 -7.72
N ALA A 291 -12.25 8.82 -7.82
CA ALA A 291 -12.32 7.50 -8.45
C ALA A 291 -13.64 7.28 -9.17
N ILE A 292 -13.60 6.35 -10.12
CA ILE A 292 -14.80 5.85 -10.79
C ILE A 292 -14.82 4.33 -10.68
N GLU A 293 -15.95 3.78 -10.26
CA GLU A 293 -16.25 2.36 -10.36
C GLU A 293 -17.29 2.16 -11.45
N TRP A 294 -16.93 1.38 -12.46
CA TRP A 294 -17.77 1.05 -13.59
C TRP A 294 -17.78 -0.47 -13.78
N SER A 295 -18.97 -1.07 -13.68
CA SER A 295 -19.18 -2.51 -13.76
C SER A 295 -18.34 -3.27 -12.73
N LYS A 296 -17.20 -3.83 -13.13
CA LYS A 296 -16.29 -4.62 -12.28
C LYS A 296 -14.97 -3.93 -11.99
N MET A 297 -14.73 -2.77 -12.59
CA MET A 297 -13.47 -2.05 -12.50
C MET A 297 -13.63 -0.81 -11.63
N ARG A 298 -12.62 -0.50 -10.82
CA ARG A 298 -12.47 0.77 -10.13
C ARG A 298 -11.11 1.36 -10.46
N ILE A 299 -11.11 2.62 -10.88
CA ILE A 299 -9.89 3.39 -11.15
C ILE A 299 -9.88 4.56 -10.18
N GLY A 300 -8.81 4.70 -9.41
CA GLY A 300 -8.63 5.79 -8.45
C GLY A 300 -7.37 6.60 -8.74
N LEU A 301 -7.43 7.89 -8.44
CA LEU A 301 -6.33 8.83 -8.57
C LEU A 301 -6.25 9.71 -7.32
N THR A 302 -5.05 9.84 -6.77
CA THR A 302 -4.72 10.80 -5.71
C THR A 302 -3.50 11.61 -6.09
N TYR A 303 -3.43 12.83 -5.55
CA TYR A 303 -2.26 13.69 -5.66
C TYR A 303 -1.89 14.21 -4.28
N ASP A 304 -0.71 13.86 -3.78
CA ASP A 304 -0.24 14.32 -2.48
C ASP A 304 0.23 15.77 -2.58
N VAL A 305 -0.44 16.68 -1.87
CA VAL A 305 -0.02 18.07 -1.69
C VAL A 305 0.74 18.17 -0.38
N ASN A 306 2.07 18.34 -0.43
CA ASN A 306 2.87 18.44 0.79
C ASN A 306 2.60 19.76 1.53
N ILE A 307 2.33 19.63 2.83
CA ILE A 307 2.11 20.72 3.77
C ILE A 307 3.17 20.77 4.89
N SER A 308 4.13 19.85 4.86
CA SER A 308 5.19 19.74 5.87
C SER A 308 6.22 20.87 5.77
N SER A 309 7.16 20.93 6.73
CA SER A 309 8.31 21.84 6.64
C SER A 309 9.17 21.63 5.39
N PHE A 310 8.99 20.50 4.69
CA PHE A 310 9.63 20.19 3.41
C PHE A 310 8.94 20.85 2.19
N THR A 311 7.83 21.57 2.39
CA THR A 311 7.15 22.36 1.35
C THR A 311 8.08 23.37 0.66
N ALA A 312 9.07 23.92 1.37
CA ALA A 312 10.05 24.84 0.78
C ALA A 312 10.93 24.17 -0.30
N ALA A 313 11.16 22.86 -0.19
CA ALA A 313 11.94 22.09 -1.17
C ALA A 313 11.06 21.53 -2.30
N THR A 314 9.83 21.11 -2.00
CA THR A 314 8.91 20.48 -2.98
C THR A 314 8.01 21.46 -3.71
N LYS A 315 7.92 22.72 -3.24
CA LYS A 315 6.93 23.72 -3.70
C LYS A 315 5.49 23.19 -3.61
N SER A 316 5.18 22.42 -2.57
CA SER A 316 3.89 21.72 -2.37
C SER A 316 3.55 20.67 -3.43
N MET A 317 4.45 20.35 -4.36
CA MET A 317 4.28 19.27 -5.33
C MET A 317 4.81 17.97 -4.76
N GLY A 318 3.92 17.06 -4.41
CA GLY A 318 4.29 15.73 -3.92
C GLY A 318 4.33 14.69 -5.02
N GLY A 319 3.52 13.66 -4.85
CA GLY A 319 3.47 12.47 -5.68
C GLY A 319 2.06 12.17 -6.12
N TYR A 320 1.89 11.69 -7.36
CA TYR A 320 0.61 11.12 -7.78
C TYR A 320 0.60 9.62 -7.54
N GLU A 321 -0.60 9.10 -7.27
CA GLU A 321 -0.84 7.68 -7.12
C GLU A 321 -2.10 7.28 -7.90
N ILE A 322 -2.00 6.17 -8.62
CA ILE A 322 -3.06 5.61 -9.46
C ILE A 322 -3.33 4.20 -8.97
N SER A 323 -4.60 3.85 -8.82
CA SER A 323 -5.05 2.51 -8.46
C SER A 323 -6.01 1.95 -9.50
N LEU A 324 -5.94 0.64 -9.70
CA LEU A 324 -6.84 -0.15 -10.53
C LEU A 324 -7.27 -1.37 -9.73
N LEU A 325 -8.57 -1.54 -9.54
CA LEU A 325 -9.17 -2.74 -8.98
C LEU A 325 -10.08 -3.37 -10.02
N PHE A 326 -10.05 -4.69 -10.12
CA PHE A 326 -10.99 -5.47 -10.92
C PHE A 326 -11.55 -6.62 -10.10
N PHE A 327 -12.87 -6.79 -10.12
CA PHE A 327 -13.58 -7.84 -9.40
C PHE A 327 -14.20 -8.85 -10.37
N GLY A 328 -13.88 -10.13 -10.21
CA GLY A 328 -14.36 -11.20 -11.09
C GLY A 328 -15.19 -12.25 -10.34
N ARG A 329 -16.05 -12.96 -11.10
CA ARG A 329 -16.82 -14.11 -10.62
C ARG A 329 -16.42 -15.36 -11.39
N LEU A 330 -16.27 -16.48 -10.70
CA LEU A 330 -15.90 -17.77 -11.30
C LEU A 330 -17.16 -18.64 -11.39
N ASN A 331 -17.54 -18.99 -12.63
CA ASN A 331 -18.69 -19.83 -13.03
C ASN A 331 -20.12 -19.27 -12.80
N ARG A 332 -20.92 -19.35 -13.87
CA ARG A 332 -22.26 -18.73 -14.03
C ARG A 332 -23.36 -19.78 -14.27
N HIS A 333 -23.31 -20.93 -13.59
CA HIS A 333 -24.24 -22.05 -13.82
C HIS A 333 -25.13 -22.45 -12.63
N GLU A 334 -25.18 -21.65 -11.57
CA GLU A 334 -26.21 -21.78 -10.54
C GLU A 334 -26.95 -20.46 -10.39
N ARG A 335 -28.28 -20.53 -10.28
CA ARG A 335 -29.14 -19.40 -9.92
C ARG A 335 -28.61 -18.82 -8.61
N ALA A 336 -27.89 -17.71 -8.72
CA ALA A 336 -27.43 -16.84 -7.64
C ALA A 336 -27.29 -17.57 -6.29
N PRO A 337 -26.16 -18.23 -5.99
CA PRO A 337 -25.93 -18.64 -4.62
C PRO A 337 -25.91 -17.35 -3.80
N SER A 338 -26.92 -17.16 -2.94
CA SER A 338 -27.02 -16.06 -1.99
C SER A 338 -25.97 -16.25 -0.90
N TYR A 339 -24.70 -16.10 -1.27
CA TYR A 339 -23.64 -16.03 -0.29
C TYR A 339 -23.81 -14.75 0.51
N ASN A 340 -24.09 -14.91 1.79
CA ASN A 340 -24.17 -13.79 2.71
C ASN A 340 -22.77 -13.32 3.14
N TRP A 341 -21.94 -13.03 2.13
CA TRP A 341 -20.57 -12.61 2.30
C TRP A 341 -20.52 -11.08 2.35
N SER A 342 -20.65 -10.53 3.55
CA SER A 342 -20.43 -9.11 3.78
C SER A 342 -18.94 -8.76 3.72
N CYS A 343 -18.43 -8.60 2.49
CA CYS A 343 -17.12 -8.03 2.27
C CYS A 343 -17.18 -6.52 2.57
N PRO A 344 -16.34 -5.99 3.49
CA PRO A 344 -16.21 -4.56 3.64
C PRO A 344 -15.69 -3.99 2.32
N LYS A 345 -16.33 -2.91 1.83
CA LYS A 345 -15.66 -2.08 0.83
C LYS A 345 -14.62 -1.26 1.58
N LEU A 346 -13.35 -1.63 1.42
CA LEU A 346 -12.25 -0.86 1.99
C LEU A 346 -12.17 0.50 1.28
N TYR A 347 -12.14 1.55 2.07
CA TYR A 347 -11.77 2.91 1.69
C TYR A 347 -10.83 3.49 2.75
#